data_AF-A0A0E9XLZ4-F1
#
_entry.id   AF-A0A0E9XLZ4-F1
#
_cell.length_a   1.000
_cell.length_b   1.000
_cell.length_c   1.000
_cell.angle_alpha   90.00
_cell.angle_beta   90.00
_cell.angle_gamma   90.00
#
_symmetry.space_group_name_H-M   'P 1'
#
loop_
_entity.id
_entity.type
_entity.pdbx_description
1 polymer ?
#
loop_
_entity_poly.entity_id
_entity_poly.type
_entity_poly.pdbx_seq_one_letter_code
_entity_poly.pdbx_strand_id
1 'polypeptide(L)' 'MAESQLKKIFSEIRERWSTVRHICVHHRLGVVPVTEASVIIAISSPHRSESLEQLRIASMH' A
#
# COMPACT_ATOMS: atom_id res chain seq x y z
N MET A 1 7.88 10.99 9.36
CA MET A 1 8.88 10.07 8.76
C MET A 1 8.20 8.88 8.08
N ALA A 2 7.32 8.12 8.74
CA ALA A 2 6.60 7.00 8.10
C ALA A 2 5.58 7.43 7.02
N GLU A 3 4.69 8.38 7.35
CA GLU A 3 3.65 8.85 6.42
C GLU A 3 4.23 9.44 5.12
N SER A 4 5.35 10.17 5.21
CA SER A 4 6.03 10.73 4.04
C SER A 4 6.62 9.67 3.12
N GLN A 5 7.09 8.53 3.65
CA GLN A 5 7.62 7.44 2.82
C GLN A 5 6.48 6.67 2.15
N LEU A 6 5.41 6.38 2.90
CA LEU A 6 4.20 5.78 2.33
C LEU A 6 3.64 6.64 1.19
N LYS A 7 3.58 7.98 1.37
CA LYS A 7 3.17 8.91 0.31
C LYS A 7 4.05 8.79 -0.95
N LYS A 8 5.38 8.68 -0.81
CA LYS A 8 6.29 8.51 -1.95
C LYS A 8 6.02 7.19 -2.70
N ILE A 9 5.89 6.08 -1.98
CA ILE A 9 5.61 4.77 -2.57
C ILE A 9 4.31 4.81 -3.37
N PHE A 10 3.25 5.44 -2.84
CA PHE A 10 1.98 5.52 -3.54
C PHE A 10 1.95 6.53 -4.67
N SER A 11 2.77 7.57 -4.63
CA SER A 11 3.00 8.42 -5.80
C SER A 11 3.67 7.64 -6.93
N GLU A 12 4.72 6.87 -6.64
CA GLU A 12 5.41 6.04 -7.64
C GLU A 12 4.46 4.98 -8.23
N ILE A 13 3.64 4.33 -7.40
CA ILE A 13 2.62 3.38 -7.87
C ILE A 13 1.62 4.06 -8.82
N ARG A 14 1.19 5.29 -8.53
CA ARG A 14 0.27 6.03 -9.42
C ARG A 14 0.93 6.50 -10.70
N GLU A 15 2.21 6.83 -10.67
CA GLU A 15 2.99 7.19 -11.86
C GLU A 15 3.17 5.98 -12.78
N ARG A 16 3.44 4.80 -12.21
CA ARG A 16 3.65 3.56 -12.95
C ARG A 16 2.35 2.91 -13.45
N TRP A 17 1.24 3.05 -12.71
CA TRP A 17 -0.07 2.54 -13.10
C TRP A 17 -1.15 3.63 -13.05
N SER A 18 -1.47 4.17 -14.22
CA SER A 18 -2.57 5.14 -14.38
C SER A 18 -3.96 4.53 -14.12
N THR A 19 -4.07 3.20 -14.09
CA THR A 19 -5.32 2.45 -13.87
C THR A 19 -5.68 2.27 -12.39
N VAL A 20 -4.80 2.65 -11.45
CA VAL A 20 -5.08 2.59 -10.02
C VAL A 20 -6.31 3.43 -9.68
N ARG A 21 -7.34 2.79 -9.11
CA ARG A 21 -8.54 3.49 -8.66
C ARG A 21 -8.35 4.03 -7.24
N HIS A 22 -8.16 3.13 -6.28
CA HIS A 22 -8.04 3.48 -4.87
C HIS A 22 -6.84 2.80 -4.23
N ILE A 23 -6.21 3.52 -3.31
CA ILE A 23 -5.16 3.04 -2.40
C ILE A 23 -5.61 3.44 -1.00
N CYS A 24 -5.59 2.48 -0.06
CA CYS A 24 -5.88 2.69 1.34
C CYS A 24 -4.76 2.07 2.18
N VAL A 25 -4.27 2.82 3.17
CA VAL A 25 -3.28 2.33 4.13
C VAL A 25 -3.68 2.71 5.54
N HIS A 26 -3.64 1.71 6.41
CA HIS A 26 -3.74 1.88 7.84
C HIS A 26 -2.48 1.32 8.49
N HIS A 27 -1.84 2.13 9.32
CA HIS A 27 -0.70 1.73 10.12
C HIS A 27 -1.03 1.97 11.59
N ARG A 28 -0.98 0.91 12.38
CA ARG A 28 -1.18 0.99 13.82
C ARG A 28 0.09 1.52 14.48
N LEU A 29 -0.06 2.44 15.43
CA LEU A 29 1.03 2.98 16.22
C LEU A 29 0.94 2.46 17.66
N GLY A 30 2.07 2.40 18.36
CA GLY A 30 2.15 1.86 19.72
C GLY A 30 2.31 0.35 19.75
N VAL A 31 1.84 -0.29 20.83
CA VAL A 31 1.97 -1.75 21.02
C VAL A 31 0.99 -2.49 20.12
N VAL A 32 1.52 -3.41 19.31
CA VAL A 32 0.72 -4.33 18.48
C VAL A 32 0.94 -5.74 19.04
N PRO A 33 -0.12 -6.41 19.55
CA PRO A 33 0.01 -7.77 20.06
C PRO A 33 0.48 -8.76 18.98
N VAL A 34 1.09 -9.86 19.43
CA VAL A 34 1.49 -10.96 18.54
C VAL A 34 0.26 -11.48 17.80
N THR A 35 0.41 -11.81 16.52
CA THR A 35 -0.66 -12.22 15.58
C THR A 35 -1.60 -11.11 15.09
N GLU A 36 -1.44 -9.87 15.54
CA GLU A 36 -2.25 -8.75 15.04
C GLU A 36 -1.58 -7.99 13.89
N ALA A 37 -2.40 -7.47 12.98
CA ALA A 37 -1.92 -6.67 11.86
C ALA A 37 -1.41 -5.30 12.33
N SER A 38 -0.13 -5.02 12.08
CA SER A 38 0.48 -3.71 12.30
C SER A 38 0.21 -2.74 11.14
N VAL A 39 0.16 -3.25 9.91
CA VAL A 39 -0.10 -2.50 8.68
C VAL A 39 -1.16 -3.24 7.86
N ILE A 40 -2.08 -2.48 7.27
CA ILE A 40 -3.03 -2.96 6.28
C ILE A 40 -2.90 -2.08 5.04
N ILE A 41 -2.70 -2.70 3.88
CA ILE A 41 -2.64 -2.04 2.57
C ILE A 41 -3.72 -2.65 1.68
N ALA A 42 -4.52 -1.81 1.04
CA ALA A 42 -5.51 -2.22 0.06
C ALA A 42 -5.37 -1.36 -1.21
N ILE A 43 -5.30 -2.01 -2.36
CA ILE A 43 -5.19 -1.35 -3.67
C ILE A 43 -6.24 -1.94 -4.60
N SER A 44 -6.86 -1.10 -5.42
CA SER A 44 -7.85 -1.52 -6.42
C SER A 44 -7.48 -1.03 -7.82
N SER A 45 -7.60 -1.92 -8.79
CA SER A 45 -7.44 -1.64 -10.22
C SER A 45 -8.43 -2.47 -11.06
N PRO A 46 -8.66 -2.10 -12.35
CA PRO A 46 -9.56 -2.84 -13.25
C PRO A 46 -9.14 -4.30 -13.49
N HIS A 47 -7.82 -4.59 -13.44
CA HIS A 47 -7.27 -5.91 -13.71
C HIS A 47 -6.49 -6.44 -12.51
N ARG A 48 -6.85 -7.64 -12.04
CA ARG A 48 -6.25 -8.23 -10.82
C ARG A 48 -4.73 -8.35 -10.87
N SER A 49 -4.14 -8.57 -12.04
CA SER A 49 -2.69 -8.69 -12.22
C SER A 49 -1.97 -7.41 -11.80
N GLU A 50 -2.51 -6.25 -12.16
CA GLU A 50 -1.95 -4.96 -11.75
C GLU A 50 -2.10 -4.74 -10.26
N SER A 51 -3.27 -5.03 -9.68
CA SER A 51 -3.50 -4.89 -8.23
C SER A 51 -2.51 -5.75 -7.42
N LEU A 52 -2.23 -6.97 -7.88
CA LEU A 52 -1.28 -7.87 -7.22
C LEU A 52 0.16 -7.35 -7.30
N GLU A 53 0.58 -6.82 -8.45
CA GLU A 53 1.92 -6.26 -8.61
C GLU A 53 2.10 -4.97 -7.80
N GLN A 54 1.10 -4.09 -7.82
CA GLN A 54 1.08 -2.87 -7.01
C GLN A 54 1.16 -3.20 -5.51
N LEU A 55 0.40 -4.21 -5.05
CA LEU A 55 0.41 -4.65 -3.65
C LEU A 55 1.77 -5.25 -3.26
N ARG A 56 2.38 -6.04 -4.16
CA ARG A 56 3.72 -6.59 -3.96
C ARG A 56 4.73 -5.48 -3.72
N ILE A 57 4.76 -4.47 -4.59
CA ILE A 57 5.66 -3.32 -4.46
C ILE A 57 5.41 -2.56 -3.15
N ALA A 58 4.14 -2.27 -2.83
CA ALA A 58 3.78 -1.54 -1.62
C ALA A 58 4.19 -2.27 -0.32
N SER A 59 4.21 -3.61 -0.32
CA SER A 59 4.56 -4.42 0.85
C SER A 59 6.06 -4.72 1.01
N MET A 60 6.86 -4.48 -0.04
CA MET A 60 8.29 -4.80 -0.08
C MET A 60 9.22 -3.60 0.15
N HIS A 61 8.68 -2.38 0.20
CA HIS A 61 9.40 -1.13 0.49
C HIS A 61 9.31 -0.78 1.97
#